data_AF-A0A7K1UCT9-F1
#
_entry.id   AF-A0A7K1UCT9-F1
#
_cell.length_a   1.000
_cell.length_b   1.000
_cell.length_c   1.000
_cell.angle_alpha   90.00
_cell.angle_beta   90.00
_cell.angle_gamma   90.00
#
_symmetry.space_group_name_H-M   'P 1'
#
loop_
_entity.id
_entity.type
_entity.pdbx_description
1 polymer ?
#
loop_
_entity_poly.entity_id
_entity_poly.type
_entity_poly.pdbx_seq_one_letter_code
_entity_poly.pdbx_strand_id
1 'polypeptide(L)'
;MANFYDEIRLSVEGNFAFLRRYGFGDFEEQQIAYEVHFLAKNDLITINIWFEMTIETPVWVTVNGYYTSMLEPDNALDKQYTAQRAEIYANRSAREQFITLNKAYLQETASLLQKYPEVLMGDVTILKANSDKATAERERQQAAERIEKHIYTCYFTIGGGIECEEEAPSLEALRLSLQQFENPTIRIIEVVDCYMNPVPFPWP
;
A
#
# COMPACT_ATOMS: atom_id res chain seq x y z
N MET A 1 -3.29 -18.32 -25.53
CA MET A 1 -3.21 -18.07 -24.08
C MET A 1 -3.35 -16.58 -23.89
N ALA A 2 -4.37 -16.14 -23.15
CA ALA A 2 -4.46 -14.74 -22.72
C ALA A 2 -3.30 -14.48 -21.74
N ASN A 3 -2.63 -13.34 -21.88
CA ASN A 3 -1.58 -12.96 -20.94
C ASN A 3 -2.23 -12.42 -19.65
N PHE A 4 -1.46 -12.29 -18.56
CA PHE A 4 -1.96 -11.80 -17.26
C PHE A 4 -2.75 -10.50 -17.40
N TYR A 5 -2.26 -9.55 -18.19
CA TYR A 5 -2.92 -8.27 -18.44
C TYR A 5 -4.32 -8.45 -19.04
N ASP A 6 -4.46 -9.28 -20.09
CA ASP A 6 -5.76 -9.51 -20.74
C ASP A 6 -6.78 -10.13 -19.78
N GLU A 7 -6.35 -11.06 -18.93
CA GLU A 7 -7.20 -11.69 -17.92
C GLU A 7 -7.69 -10.69 -16.85
N ILE A 8 -6.81 -9.79 -16.40
CA ILE A 8 -7.19 -8.74 -15.45
C ILE A 8 -8.10 -7.71 -16.12
N ARG A 9 -7.78 -7.23 -17.33
CA ARG A 9 -8.60 -6.27 -18.08
C ARG A 9 -10.03 -6.80 -18.27
N LEU A 10 -10.17 -8.03 -18.75
CA LEU A 10 -11.48 -8.67 -18.93
C LEU A 10 -12.22 -8.84 -17.60
N SER A 11 -11.51 -9.14 -16.51
CA SER A 11 -12.09 -9.23 -15.16
C SER A 11 -12.61 -7.88 -14.67
N VAL A 12 -11.88 -6.79 -14.92
CA VAL A 12 -12.31 -5.42 -14.59
C VAL A 12 -13.57 -5.06 -15.37
N GLU A 13 -13.54 -5.20 -16.70
CA GLU A 13 -14.67 -4.90 -17.57
C GLU A 13 -15.92 -5.72 -17.21
N GLY A 14 -15.76 -7.00 -16.91
CA GLY A 14 -16.85 -7.90 -16.57
C GLY A 14 -17.45 -7.64 -15.18
N ASN A 15 -16.60 -7.63 -14.13
CA ASN A 15 -17.07 -7.54 -12.75
C ASN A 15 -17.59 -6.15 -12.37
N PHE A 16 -17.07 -5.09 -13.00
CA PHE A 16 -17.40 -3.71 -12.66
C PHE A 16 -18.38 -3.05 -13.65
N ALA A 17 -18.94 -3.81 -14.61
CA ALA A 17 -19.94 -3.31 -15.56
C ALA A 17 -21.17 -2.66 -14.88
N PHE A 18 -21.48 -3.07 -13.64
CA PHE A 18 -22.58 -2.49 -12.86
C PHE A 18 -22.38 -1.01 -12.56
N LEU A 19 -21.15 -0.48 -12.58
CA LEU A 19 -20.85 0.93 -12.27
C LEU A 19 -21.57 1.90 -13.21
N ARG A 20 -21.89 1.49 -14.44
CA ARG A 20 -22.69 2.31 -15.38
C ARG A 20 -24.04 2.74 -14.79
N ARG A 21 -24.64 1.94 -13.90
CA ARG A 21 -25.90 2.29 -13.21
C ARG A 21 -25.75 3.45 -12.20
N TYR A 22 -24.52 3.77 -11.82
CA TYR A 22 -24.16 4.87 -10.93
C TYR A 22 -23.50 6.04 -11.69
N GLY A 23 -23.66 6.09 -13.02
CA GLY A 23 -23.18 7.20 -13.85
C GLY A 23 -21.69 7.19 -14.17
N PHE A 24 -21.00 6.08 -13.95
CA PHE A 24 -19.60 5.94 -14.37
C PHE A 24 -19.48 5.76 -15.89
N GLY A 25 -18.44 6.38 -16.46
CA GLY A 25 -17.98 6.07 -17.81
C GLY A 25 -17.28 4.70 -17.89
N ASP A 26 -16.78 4.38 -19.08
CA ASP A 26 -15.90 3.22 -19.26
C ASP A 26 -14.57 3.43 -18.55
N PHE A 27 -13.87 2.34 -18.24
CA PHE A 27 -12.53 2.41 -17.66
C PHE A 27 -11.54 2.97 -18.69
N GLU A 28 -10.87 4.05 -18.32
CA GLU A 28 -9.72 4.60 -19.03
C GLU A 28 -8.45 3.91 -18.53
N GLU A 29 -7.69 3.31 -19.44
CA GLU A 29 -6.39 2.71 -19.10
C GLU A 29 -5.30 3.78 -19.06
N GLN A 30 -4.45 3.74 -18.03
CA GLN A 30 -3.26 4.56 -17.89
C GLN A 30 -2.08 3.72 -17.46
N GLN A 31 -0.94 3.88 -18.13
CA GLN A 31 0.32 3.27 -17.72
C GLN A 31 1.18 4.30 -17.00
N ILE A 32 1.56 4.01 -15.76
CA ILE A 32 2.43 4.86 -14.93
C ILE A 32 3.64 4.04 -14.52
N ALA A 33 4.80 4.34 -15.09
CA ALA A 33 6.01 3.54 -14.91
C ALA A 33 5.76 2.04 -15.21
N TYR A 34 5.84 1.18 -14.18
CA TYR A 34 5.62 -0.26 -14.28
C TYR A 34 4.17 -0.67 -13.95
N GLU A 35 3.29 0.28 -13.64
CA GLU A 35 1.91 0.04 -13.24
C GLU A 35 0.94 0.27 -14.40
N VAL A 36 -0.11 -0.55 -14.43
CA VAL A 36 -1.28 -0.38 -15.30
C VAL A 36 -2.47 -0.06 -14.41
N HIS A 37 -3.11 1.07 -14.69
CA HIS A 37 -4.29 1.56 -14.00
C HIS A 37 -5.51 1.50 -14.92
N PHE A 38 -6.64 1.09 -14.37
CA PHE A 38 -7.96 1.24 -14.95
C PHE A 38 -8.74 2.23 -14.09
N LEU A 39 -9.02 3.40 -14.66
CA LEU A 39 -9.72 4.48 -13.97
C LEU A 39 -11.15 4.62 -14.49
N ALA A 40 -12.13 4.61 -13.60
CA ALA A 40 -13.50 4.98 -13.91
C ALA A 40 -13.95 6.10 -12.98
N LYS A 41 -14.62 7.11 -13.52
CA LYS A 41 -15.09 8.28 -12.76
C LYS A 41 -16.54 8.59 -13.04
N ASN A 42 -17.23 9.12 -12.04
CA ASN A 42 -18.45 9.90 -12.18
C ASN A 42 -18.22 11.30 -11.59
N ASP A 43 -19.26 12.12 -11.46
CA ASP A 43 -19.13 13.50 -10.93
C ASP A 43 -18.71 13.57 -9.45
N LEU A 44 -18.79 12.45 -8.72
CA LEU A 44 -18.61 12.40 -7.27
C LEU A 44 -17.33 11.70 -6.86
N ILE A 45 -16.97 10.61 -7.53
CA ILE A 45 -15.85 9.75 -7.14
C ILE A 45 -15.08 9.19 -8.34
N THR A 46 -13.84 8.80 -8.07
CA THR A 46 -12.96 8.05 -8.96
C THR A 46 -12.69 6.66 -8.36
N ILE A 47 -12.85 5.63 -9.18
CA ILE A 47 -12.40 4.27 -8.90
C ILE A 47 -11.11 4.04 -9.67
N ASN A 48 -10.09 3.55 -8.95
CA ASN A 48 -8.80 3.17 -9.54
C ASN A 48 -8.51 1.71 -9.21
N ILE A 49 -8.34 0.90 -10.25
CA ILE A 49 -7.92 -0.49 -10.16
C ILE A 49 -6.56 -0.60 -10.83
N TRP A 50 -5.54 -1.08 -10.13
CA TRP A 50 -4.20 -1.15 -10.73
C TRP A 50 -3.39 -2.35 -10.27
N PHE A 51 -2.34 -2.63 -11.03
CA PHE A 51 -1.36 -3.66 -10.76
C PHE A 51 -0.04 -3.30 -11.44
N GLU A 52 1.08 -3.78 -10.91
CA GLU A 52 2.37 -3.71 -11.58
C GLU A 52 2.46 -4.78 -12.67
N MET A 53 3.03 -4.49 -13.85
CA MET A 53 3.18 -5.43 -14.98
C MET A 53 4.20 -6.54 -14.72
N THR A 54 4.03 -7.28 -13.64
CA THR A 54 4.72 -8.54 -13.39
C THR A 54 3.69 -9.58 -13.01
N ILE A 55 3.96 -10.83 -13.36
CA ILE A 55 2.99 -11.94 -13.24
C ILE A 55 2.69 -12.39 -11.80
N GLU A 56 3.33 -11.77 -10.81
CA GLU A 56 3.23 -12.10 -9.39
C GLU A 56 2.64 -10.93 -8.58
N THR A 57 2.12 -9.88 -9.23
CA THR A 57 1.67 -8.69 -8.52
C THR A 57 0.22 -8.81 -8.07
N PRO A 58 -0.09 -8.26 -6.88
CA PRO A 58 -1.47 -8.12 -6.48
C PRO A 58 -2.18 -7.06 -7.32
N VAL A 59 -3.50 -7.13 -7.33
CA VAL A 59 -4.35 -6.06 -7.83
C VAL A 59 -4.82 -5.23 -6.64
N TRP A 60 -4.81 -3.92 -6.81
CA TRP A 60 -5.30 -2.98 -5.82
C TRP A 60 -6.52 -2.24 -6.36
N VAL A 61 -7.47 -1.91 -5.48
CA VAL A 61 -8.68 -1.17 -5.83
C VAL A 61 -8.91 -0.06 -4.80
N THR A 62 -9.16 1.15 -5.28
CA THR A 62 -9.47 2.31 -4.43
C THR A 62 -10.69 3.09 -4.94
N VAL A 63 -11.34 3.79 -4.01
CA VAL A 63 -12.36 4.82 -4.26
C VAL A 63 -11.85 6.14 -3.69
N ASN A 64 -11.69 7.17 -4.52
CA ASN A 64 -11.09 8.46 -4.15
C ASN A 64 -9.77 8.31 -3.36
N GLY A 65 -8.96 7.31 -3.72
CA GLY A 65 -7.67 7.02 -3.08
C GLY A 65 -7.75 6.16 -1.80
N TYR A 66 -8.94 5.85 -1.28
CA TYR A 66 -9.10 4.93 -0.16
C TYR A 66 -9.27 3.49 -0.64
N TYR A 67 -8.52 2.54 -0.06
CA TYR A 67 -8.63 1.13 -0.43
C TYR A 67 -10.00 0.56 -0.11
N THR A 68 -10.59 -0.19 -1.04
CA THR A 68 -11.91 -0.82 -0.85
C THR A 68 -11.93 -1.84 0.28
N SER A 69 -10.77 -2.41 0.63
CA SER A 69 -10.58 -3.25 1.82
C SER A 69 -11.00 -2.56 3.13
N MET A 70 -11.00 -1.22 3.16
CA MET A 70 -11.44 -0.44 4.32
C MET A 70 -12.96 -0.38 4.48
N LEU A 71 -13.76 -0.87 3.53
CA LEU A 71 -15.22 -1.00 3.71
C LEU A 71 -15.55 -1.99 4.83
N GLU A 72 -14.79 -3.08 4.89
CA GLU A 72 -14.90 -4.11 5.90
C GLU A 72 -13.50 -4.57 6.33
N PRO A 73 -12.82 -3.85 7.23
CA PRO A 73 -11.42 -4.13 7.62
C PRO A 73 -11.21 -5.54 8.21
N ASP A 74 -12.26 -6.14 8.76
CA ASP A 74 -12.25 -7.49 9.29
C ASP A 74 -12.73 -8.56 8.31
N ASN A 75 -13.00 -8.18 7.06
CA ASN A 75 -13.42 -9.12 6.05
C ASN A 75 -12.33 -10.20 5.88
N ALA A 76 -12.74 -11.45 5.99
CA ALA A 76 -11.86 -12.60 5.86
C ALA A 76 -11.19 -12.64 4.48
N LEU A 77 -11.76 -11.99 3.46
CA LEU A 77 -11.29 -12.02 2.09
C LEU A 77 -9.95 -11.31 1.91
N ASP A 78 -9.74 -10.11 2.44
CA ASP A 78 -8.43 -9.44 2.35
C ASP A 78 -7.34 -10.19 3.12
N LYS A 79 -7.72 -10.76 4.27
CA LYS A 79 -6.83 -11.60 5.09
C LYS A 79 -6.45 -12.89 4.34
N GLN A 80 -7.42 -13.54 3.69
CA GLN A 80 -7.20 -14.74 2.87
C GLN A 80 -6.40 -14.43 1.61
N TYR A 81 -6.72 -13.35 0.89
CA TYR A 81 -5.99 -12.90 -0.28
C TYR A 81 -4.52 -12.63 0.06
N THR A 82 -4.27 -11.91 1.16
CA THR A 82 -2.91 -11.61 1.63
C THR A 82 -2.15 -12.88 2.03
N ALA A 83 -2.80 -13.81 2.75
CA ALA A 83 -2.20 -15.07 3.16
C ALA A 83 -1.87 -15.98 1.96
N GLN A 84 -2.83 -16.18 1.05
CA GLN A 84 -2.64 -16.98 -0.16
C GLN A 84 -1.58 -16.36 -1.07
N ARG A 85 -1.53 -15.04 -1.17
CA ARG A 85 -0.46 -14.33 -1.90
C ARG A 85 0.92 -14.67 -1.34
N ALA A 86 1.08 -14.63 -0.01
CA ALA A 86 2.35 -14.97 0.63
C ALA A 86 2.78 -16.42 0.36
N GLU A 87 1.83 -17.35 0.33
CA GLU A 87 2.06 -18.76 0.01
C GLU A 87 2.49 -18.96 -1.46
N ILE A 88 1.82 -18.29 -2.40
CA ILE A 88 2.16 -18.38 -3.82
C ILE A 88 3.53 -17.73 -4.10
N TYR A 89 3.88 -16.62 -3.45
CA TYR A 89 5.23 -16.02 -3.56
C TYR A 89 6.34 -16.98 -3.08
N ALA A 90 6.08 -17.74 -2.01
CA ALA A 90 7.01 -18.76 -1.54
C ALA A 90 7.17 -19.92 -2.54
N ASN A 91 6.20 -20.13 -3.44
CA ASN A 91 6.19 -21.21 -4.42
C ASN A 91 6.10 -20.70 -5.87
N ARG A 92 7.25 -20.35 -6.47
CA ARG A 92 7.38 -19.81 -7.84
C ARG A 92 6.75 -20.66 -8.97
N SER A 93 6.38 -21.92 -8.70
CA SER A 93 5.70 -22.78 -9.68
C SER A 93 4.18 -22.52 -9.79
N ALA A 94 3.61 -21.71 -8.89
CA ALA A 94 2.17 -21.45 -8.78
C ALA A 94 1.71 -20.15 -9.45
N ARG A 95 2.46 -19.61 -10.43
CA ARG A 95 2.16 -18.34 -11.11
C ARG A 95 0.76 -18.24 -11.73
N GLU A 96 0.20 -19.32 -12.25
CA GLU A 96 -1.17 -19.33 -12.78
C GLU A 96 -2.24 -19.15 -11.68
N GLN A 97 -1.90 -19.47 -10.42
CA GLN A 97 -2.78 -19.28 -9.27
C GLN A 97 -2.93 -17.80 -8.92
N PHE A 98 -1.94 -16.94 -9.23
CA PHE A 98 -2.05 -15.49 -9.03
C PHE A 98 -3.16 -14.86 -9.87
N ILE A 99 -3.29 -15.26 -11.14
CA ILE A 99 -4.37 -14.77 -12.00
C ILE A 99 -5.73 -15.14 -11.41
N THR A 100 -5.89 -16.41 -11.00
CA THR A 100 -7.13 -16.89 -10.40
C THR A 100 -7.46 -16.13 -9.11
N LEU A 101 -6.46 -15.93 -8.26
CA LEU A 101 -6.59 -15.21 -7.01
C LEU A 101 -6.98 -13.74 -7.23
N ASN A 102 -6.34 -13.06 -8.19
CA ASN A 102 -6.66 -11.66 -8.54
C ASN A 102 -8.07 -11.53 -9.14
N LYS A 103 -8.51 -12.48 -9.97
CA LYS A 103 -9.87 -12.48 -10.52
C LYS A 103 -10.92 -12.67 -9.43
N ALA A 104 -10.68 -13.59 -8.50
CA ALA A 104 -11.56 -13.77 -7.33
C ALA A 104 -11.61 -12.50 -6.47
N TYR A 105 -10.46 -11.88 -6.22
CA TYR A 105 -10.37 -10.62 -5.48
C TYR A 105 -11.17 -9.48 -6.14
N LEU A 106 -11.07 -9.34 -7.47
CA LEU A 106 -11.82 -8.35 -8.23
C LEU A 106 -13.34 -8.59 -8.17
N GLN A 107 -13.77 -9.84 -8.29
CA GLN A 107 -15.19 -10.21 -8.20
C GLN A 107 -15.76 -9.91 -6.81
N GLU A 108 -15.01 -10.23 -5.76
CA GLU A 108 -15.41 -9.93 -4.38
C GLU A 108 -15.42 -8.42 -4.11
N THR A 109 -14.42 -7.70 -4.59
CA THR A 109 -14.38 -6.23 -4.49
C THR A 109 -15.58 -5.58 -5.18
N ALA A 110 -15.95 -6.09 -6.37
CA ALA A 110 -17.16 -5.66 -7.06
C ALA A 110 -18.43 -5.94 -6.24
N SER A 111 -18.51 -7.12 -5.61
CA SER A 111 -19.65 -7.50 -4.74
C SER A 111 -19.73 -6.62 -3.49
N LEU A 112 -18.58 -6.28 -2.91
CA LEU A 112 -18.46 -5.37 -1.78
C LEU A 112 -18.94 -3.96 -2.15
N LEU A 113 -18.49 -3.39 -3.26
CA LEU A 113 -18.97 -2.08 -3.72
C LEU A 113 -20.48 -2.07 -4.00
N GLN A 114 -21.05 -3.19 -4.46
CA GLN A 114 -22.51 -3.30 -4.63
C GLN A 114 -23.27 -3.35 -3.30
N LYS A 115 -22.65 -3.86 -2.23
CA LYS A 115 -23.20 -3.87 -0.87
C LYS A 115 -23.19 -2.48 -0.21
N TYR A 116 -22.26 -1.62 -0.63
CA TYR A 116 -22.07 -0.26 -0.12
C TYR A 116 -22.36 0.80 -1.22
N PRO A 117 -23.60 0.88 -1.75
CA PRO A 117 -23.93 1.80 -2.84
C PRO A 117 -23.74 3.28 -2.48
N GLU A 118 -23.81 3.64 -1.21
CA GLU A 118 -23.55 4.99 -0.71
C GLU A 118 -22.14 5.50 -1.06
N VAL A 119 -21.15 4.60 -1.09
CA VAL A 119 -19.79 4.93 -1.51
C VAL A 119 -19.77 5.33 -2.99
N LEU A 120 -20.50 4.59 -3.82
CA LEU A 120 -20.65 4.87 -5.26
C LEU A 120 -21.40 6.18 -5.54
N MET A 121 -22.13 6.67 -4.54
CA MET A 121 -22.85 7.93 -4.53
C MET A 121 -22.08 9.05 -3.81
N GLY A 122 -20.78 8.87 -3.53
CA GLY A 122 -19.92 9.92 -2.98
C GLY A 122 -19.70 9.90 -1.48
N ASP A 123 -20.41 9.05 -0.72
CA ASP A 123 -20.17 8.95 0.73
C ASP A 123 -19.01 8.01 1.04
N VAL A 124 -17.81 8.57 1.10
CA VAL A 124 -16.57 7.85 1.46
C VAL A 124 -16.26 7.89 2.96
N THR A 125 -17.22 8.28 3.81
CA THR A 125 -16.98 8.49 5.25
C THR A 125 -16.51 7.22 5.94
N ILE A 126 -17.10 6.06 5.62
CA ILE A 126 -16.71 4.76 6.19
C ILE A 126 -15.28 4.38 5.80
N LEU A 127 -14.93 4.55 4.52
CA LEU A 127 -13.59 4.28 3.99
C LEU A 127 -12.54 5.14 4.70
N LYS A 128 -12.80 6.43 4.82
CA LYS A 128 -11.92 7.37 5.51
C LYS A 128 -11.75 7.01 6.98
N ALA A 129 -12.85 6.82 7.71
CA ALA A 129 -12.81 6.51 9.13
C ALA A 129 -12.06 5.21 9.44
N ASN A 130 -12.22 4.20 8.60
CA ASN A 130 -11.52 2.93 8.77
C ASN A 130 -10.04 3.03 8.36
N SER A 131 -9.73 3.79 7.31
CA SER A 131 -8.35 4.10 6.92
C SER A 131 -7.61 4.85 8.04
N ASP A 132 -8.24 5.85 8.65
CA ASP A 132 -7.66 6.62 9.75
C ASP A 132 -7.37 5.73 10.98
N LYS A 133 -8.30 4.82 11.31
CA LYS A 133 -8.10 3.82 12.38
C LYS A 133 -6.94 2.87 12.07
N ALA A 134 -6.87 2.37 10.85
CA ALA A 134 -5.80 1.45 10.43
C ALA A 134 -4.43 2.12 10.49
N THR A 135 -4.33 3.38 10.04
CA THR A 135 -3.11 4.18 10.15
C THR A 135 -2.71 4.39 11.61
N ALA A 136 -3.64 4.81 12.47
CA ALA A 136 -3.35 5.04 13.89
C ALA A 136 -2.92 3.76 14.62
N GLU A 137 -3.53 2.61 14.29
CA GLU A 137 -3.12 1.32 14.87
C GLU A 137 -1.74 0.89 14.38
N ARG A 138 -1.42 1.07 13.10
CA ARG A 138 -0.08 0.80 12.57
C ARG A 138 0.97 1.68 13.24
N GLU A 139 0.71 2.98 13.39
CA GLU A 139 1.61 3.91 14.09
C GLU A 139 1.81 3.50 15.55
N ARG A 140 0.75 3.06 16.23
CA ARG A 140 0.83 2.53 17.60
C ARG A 140 1.69 1.28 17.67
N GLN A 141 1.53 0.34 16.73
CA GLN A 141 2.31 -0.90 16.69
C GLN A 141 3.79 -0.61 16.41
N GLN A 142 4.09 0.25 15.44
CA GLN A 142 5.45 0.70 15.14
C GLN A 142 6.09 1.40 16.34
N ALA A 143 5.34 2.28 17.03
CA ALA A 143 5.82 2.91 18.26
C ALA A 143 6.09 1.88 19.37
N ALA A 144 5.20 0.91 19.57
CA ALA A 144 5.38 -0.14 20.55
C ALA A 144 6.62 -1.00 20.26
N GLU A 145 6.81 -1.40 19.00
CA GLU A 145 7.97 -2.17 18.54
C GLU A 145 9.28 -1.38 18.71
N ARG A 146 9.28 -0.08 18.34
CA ARG A 146 10.43 0.81 18.54
C ARG A 146 10.81 0.92 20.02
N ILE A 147 9.82 1.09 20.90
CA ILE A 147 10.01 1.14 22.36
C ILE A 147 10.53 -0.20 22.89
N GLU A 148 9.90 -1.31 22.51
CA GLU A 148 10.31 -2.66 22.93
C GLU A 148 11.76 -2.96 22.54
N LYS A 149 12.14 -2.61 21.31
CA LYS A 149 13.49 -2.86 20.77
C LYS A 149 14.52 -1.79 21.15
N HIS A 150 14.11 -0.75 21.89
CA HIS A 150 14.95 0.38 22.28
C HIS A 150 15.65 1.03 21.07
N ILE A 151 14.92 1.17 19.97
CA ILE A 151 15.43 1.73 18.73
C ILE A 151 15.59 3.24 18.86
N TYR A 152 16.77 3.72 18.47
CA TYR A 152 17.09 5.10 18.23
C TYR A 152 17.01 5.37 16.74
N THR A 153 16.56 6.55 16.36
CA THR A 153 16.42 6.95 14.95
C THR A 153 17.25 8.20 14.71
N CYS A 154 18.06 8.19 13.65
CA CYS A 154 18.81 9.34 13.19
C CYS A 154 18.26 9.83 11.85
N TYR A 155 17.85 11.09 11.82
CA TYR A 155 17.50 11.82 10.61
C TYR A 155 18.72 12.61 10.16
N PHE A 156 19.11 12.44 8.90
CA PHE A 156 20.32 13.06 8.36
C PHE A 156 20.20 13.33 6.87
N THR A 157 21.08 14.18 6.34
CA THR A 157 21.18 14.41 4.89
C THR A 157 22.48 13.88 4.31
N ILE A 158 22.46 13.37 3.08
CA ILE A 158 23.64 12.98 2.30
C ILE A 158 23.73 13.83 1.01
N GLY A 159 24.94 14.15 0.56
CA GLY A 159 25.21 14.48 -0.85
C GLY A 159 24.50 15.72 -1.39
N GLY A 160 24.28 16.75 -0.56
CA GLY A 160 23.66 18.01 -1.00
C GLY A 160 22.16 18.14 -0.69
N GLY A 161 21.64 17.32 0.22
CA GLY A 161 20.31 17.54 0.82
C GLY A 161 19.32 16.38 0.68
N ILE A 162 19.77 15.18 0.30
CA ILE A 162 18.91 13.98 0.30
C ILE A 162 18.65 13.59 1.75
N GLU A 163 17.41 13.70 2.21
CA GLU A 163 16.99 13.28 3.55
C GLU A 163 16.98 11.74 3.64
N CYS A 164 17.55 11.24 4.73
CA CYS A 164 17.72 9.83 5.03
C CYS A 164 17.39 9.57 6.49
N GLU A 165 17.06 8.32 6.79
CA GLU A 165 16.78 7.82 8.13
C GLU A 165 17.58 6.54 8.37
N GLU A 166 18.13 6.40 9.57
CA GLU A 166 18.82 5.19 10.02
C GLU A 166 18.35 4.83 11.44
N GLU A 167 18.06 3.55 11.68
CA GLU A 167 17.57 3.03 12.96
C GLU A 167 18.56 2.03 13.57
N ALA A 168 18.82 2.12 14.87
CA ALA A 168 19.68 1.16 15.57
C ALA A 168 19.30 0.97 17.05
N PRO A 169 19.62 -0.18 17.67
CA PRO A 169 19.27 -0.45 19.08
C PRO A 169 20.13 0.34 20.10
N SER A 170 21.09 1.14 19.65
CA SER A 170 21.91 2.01 20.50
C SER A 170 22.55 3.13 19.69
N LEU A 171 22.93 4.22 20.37
CA LEU A 171 23.69 5.33 19.76
C LEU A 171 25.04 4.89 19.20
N GLU A 172 25.68 3.88 19.79
CA GLU A 172 26.94 3.34 19.29
C GLU A 172 26.74 2.59 17.97
N ALA A 173 25.72 1.73 17.90
CA ALA A 173 25.36 1.02 16.68
C ALA A 173 24.97 1.99 15.55
N LEU A 174 24.25 3.07 15.89
CA LEU A 174 23.93 4.15 14.96
C LEU A 174 25.18 4.82 14.41
N ARG A 175 26.17 5.15 15.26
CA ARG A 175 27.45 5.70 14.77
C ARG A 175 28.15 4.75 13.82
N LEU A 176 28.22 3.48 14.19
CA LEU A 176 28.87 2.46 13.36
C LEU A 176 28.17 2.31 12.00
N SER A 177 26.83 2.36 11.97
CA SER A 177 26.06 2.32 10.72
C SER A 177 26.33 3.56 9.86
N LEU A 178 26.25 4.76 10.46
CA LEU A 178 26.49 6.01 9.74
C LEU A 178 27.94 6.14 9.22
N GLN A 179 28.90 5.49 9.85
CA GLN A 179 30.30 5.43 9.37
C GLN A 179 30.49 4.55 8.14
N GLN A 180 29.55 3.64 7.83
CA GLN A 180 29.62 2.80 6.64
C GLN A 180 29.32 3.57 5.36
N PHE A 181 28.65 4.72 5.46
CA PHE A 181 28.49 5.59 4.31
C PHE A 181 29.84 6.19 3.94
N GLU A 182 30.36 5.82 2.77
CA GLU A 182 31.65 6.31 2.24
C GLU A 182 31.67 7.83 1.94
N ASN A 183 30.62 8.57 2.30
CA ASN A 183 30.40 9.95 1.89
C ASN A 183 30.71 10.96 3.00
N PRO A 184 31.69 11.87 2.81
CA PRO A 184 32.07 12.88 3.81
C PRO A 184 31.05 14.02 4.00
N THR A 185 29.82 13.89 3.48
CA THR A 185 28.80 14.96 3.48
C THR A 185 27.57 14.67 4.35
N ILE A 186 27.63 13.65 5.21
CA ILE A 186 26.56 13.41 6.18
C ILE A 186 26.40 14.64 7.08
N ARG A 187 25.18 15.15 7.17
CA ARG A 187 24.79 16.15 8.17
C ARG A 187 23.64 15.60 8.97
N ILE A 188 23.85 15.43 10.27
CA ILE A 188 22.81 15.01 11.20
C ILE A 188 21.82 16.16 11.35
N ILE A 189 20.54 15.87 11.14
CA ILE A 189 19.42 16.79 11.40
C ILE A 189 19.04 16.65 12.87
N GLU A 190 18.71 15.42 13.29
CA GLU A 190 18.28 15.11 14.65
C GLU A 190 18.50 13.62 14.94
N VAL A 191 18.74 13.29 16.20
CA VAL A 191 18.68 11.90 16.68
C VAL A 191 17.69 11.84 17.82
N VAL A 192 16.80 10.85 17.78
CA VAL A 192 15.76 10.66 18.79
C VAL A 192 15.88 9.28 19.45
N ASP A 193 15.44 9.20 20.71
CA ASP A 193 15.27 7.93 21.42
C ASP A 193 14.00 7.17 20.96
N CYS A 194 13.76 6.01 21.56
CA CYS A 194 12.61 5.18 21.23
C CYS A 194 11.24 5.81 21.56
N TYR A 195 11.22 6.90 22.34
CA TYR A 195 10.05 7.71 22.65
C TYR A 195 9.94 8.96 21.77
N MET A 196 10.80 9.08 20.75
CA MET A 196 10.90 10.24 19.87
C MET A 196 11.37 11.52 20.59
N ASN A 197 12.09 11.39 21.70
CA ASN A 197 12.71 12.54 22.35
C ASN A 197 14.09 12.82 21.73
N PRO A 198 14.45 14.08 21.47
CA PRO A 198 15.77 14.42 20.96
C PRO A 198 16.86 14.01 21.96
N VAL A 199 17.93 13.38 21.47
CA VAL A 199 19.07 12.96 22.28
C VAL A 199 20.39 13.53 21.76
N PRO A 200 21.34 13.87 22.65
CA PRO A 200 22.66 14.32 22.23
C PRO A 200 23.40 13.25 21.42
N PHE A 201 23.74 13.59 20.18
CA PHE A 201 24.50 12.72 19.29
C PHE A 201 25.68 13.47 18.68
N PRO A 202 26.84 13.50 19.35
CA PRO A 202 28.04 14.10 18.78
C PRO A 202 28.46 13.30 17.54
N TRP A 203 28.47 13.99 16.39
CA TRP A 203 28.90 13.49 15.09
C TRP A 203 30.08 14.36 14.60
N PRO A 204 31.21 13.75 14.21
CA PRO A 204 32.41 14.47 13.78
C PRO A 204 32.28 15.14 12.41
#